data_AF-X1LL50-F1
#
_entry.id   AF-X1LL50-F1
#
_cell.length_a   1.000
_cell.length_b   1.000
_cell.length_c   1.000
_cell.angle_alpha   90.00
_cell.angle_beta   90.00
_cell.angle_gamma   90.00
#
_symmetry.space_group_name_H-M   'P 1'
#
loop_
_entity.id
_entity.type
_entity.pdbx_description
1 polymer ?
#
loop_
_entity_poly.entity_id
_entity_poly.type
_entity_poly.pdbx_seq_one_letter_code
_entity_poly.pdbx_strand_id
1 'polypeptide(L)'
;PRSFAGKAVTVRAYNGDWSKPVESIDVAQEGEVIVIDACEGKDAVWGELASWSCIQKGIAAVVIDGAIRDVDDIREIRFPAFARFITPTAGEPRGMGEINTPIECGNQKIEAGDWIIGD
;
A
#
# COMPACT_ATOMS: atom_id res chain seq x y z
N PRO A 1 -14.00 13.22 1.44
CA PRO A 1 -14.47 11.84 1.75
C PRO A 1 -13.24 10.93 1.87
N ARG A 2 -13.07 10.21 2.98
CA ARG A 2 -12.00 9.21 3.13
C ARG A 2 -12.37 7.83 2.56
N SER A 3 -13.62 7.69 2.13
CA SER A 3 -14.13 6.51 1.47
C SER A 3 -13.57 6.35 0.06
N PHE A 4 -13.24 5.14 -0.32
CA PHE A 4 -12.75 4.78 -1.64
C PHE A 4 -13.31 3.43 -2.09
N ALA A 5 -13.26 3.20 -3.39
CA ALA A 5 -13.50 1.88 -3.98
C ALA A 5 -12.66 1.74 -5.25
N GLY A 6 -12.06 0.57 -5.45
CA GLY A 6 -11.26 0.29 -6.64
C GLY A 6 -10.87 -1.17 -6.72
N LYS A 7 -10.33 -1.58 -7.88
CA LYS A 7 -9.79 -2.93 -8.06
C LYS A 7 -8.42 -3.04 -7.38
N ALA A 8 -8.14 -4.21 -6.82
CA ALA A 8 -6.91 -4.50 -6.11
C ALA A 8 -5.72 -4.68 -7.08
N VAL A 9 -4.66 -3.92 -6.83
CA VAL A 9 -3.30 -4.24 -7.27
C VAL A 9 -2.61 -4.87 -6.06
N THR A 10 -2.48 -6.19 -6.07
CA THR A 10 -1.93 -6.92 -4.92
C THR A 10 -0.40 -6.89 -4.96
N VAL A 11 0.20 -6.73 -3.78
CA VAL A 11 1.64 -6.68 -3.60
C VAL A 11 2.02 -7.57 -2.43
N ARG A 12 2.86 -8.57 -2.69
CA ARG A 12 3.53 -9.33 -1.63
C ARG A 12 4.91 -8.74 -1.43
N ALA A 13 5.21 -8.31 -0.23
CA ALA A 13 6.50 -7.79 0.20
C ALA A 13 7.01 -8.55 1.42
N TYR A 14 8.32 -8.59 1.60
CA TYR A 14 8.91 -9.05 2.85
C TYR A 14 8.87 -7.90 3.89
N ASN A 15 8.95 -8.24 5.18
CA ASN A 15 9.00 -7.24 6.24
C ASN A 15 10.11 -6.20 5.97
N GLY A 16 9.70 -4.93 5.87
CA GLY A 16 10.58 -3.80 5.60
C GLY A 16 11.05 -3.67 4.14
N ASP A 17 10.63 -4.51 3.19
CA ASP A 17 11.00 -4.31 1.79
C ASP A 17 10.00 -3.39 1.07
N TRP A 18 10.38 -2.12 0.88
CA TRP A 18 9.51 -1.13 0.23
C TRP A 18 9.62 -1.11 -1.30
N SER A 19 10.49 -1.92 -1.90
CA SER A 19 10.75 -1.85 -3.35
C SER A 19 9.52 -2.20 -4.19
N LYS A 20 8.90 -3.38 -3.96
CA LYS A 20 7.66 -3.78 -4.64
C LYS A 20 6.45 -2.92 -4.29
N PRO A 21 6.25 -2.49 -3.04
CA PRO A 21 5.30 -1.45 -2.68
C PRO A 21 5.39 -0.20 -3.57
N VAL A 22 6.56 0.41 -3.68
CA VAL A 22 6.72 1.63 -4.50
C VAL A 22 6.60 1.32 -6.00
N GLU A 23 7.19 0.22 -6.49
CA GLU A 23 7.08 -0.21 -7.89
C GLU A 23 5.63 -0.46 -8.32
N SER A 24 4.75 -0.91 -7.40
CA SER A 24 3.34 -1.13 -7.71
C SER A 24 2.60 0.12 -8.17
N ILE A 25 3.09 1.31 -7.79
CA ILE A 25 2.55 2.59 -8.26
C ILE A 25 2.70 2.71 -9.77
N ASP A 26 3.79 2.20 -10.37
CA ASP A 26 4.01 2.23 -11.82
C ASP A 26 3.10 1.24 -12.57
N VAL A 27 2.69 0.16 -11.91
CA VAL A 27 1.80 -0.87 -12.46
C VAL A 27 0.33 -0.47 -12.37
N ALA A 28 -0.09 0.12 -11.25
CA ALA A 28 -1.47 0.45 -10.96
C ALA A 28 -2.06 1.48 -11.93
N GLN A 29 -3.34 1.36 -12.25
CA GLN A 29 -4.09 2.29 -13.09
C GLN A 29 -4.88 3.29 -12.26
N GLU A 30 -5.38 4.34 -12.91
CA GLU A 30 -6.26 5.33 -12.28
C GLU A 30 -7.49 4.63 -11.65
N GLY A 31 -7.80 5.00 -10.40
CA GLY A 31 -8.91 4.46 -9.62
C GLY A 31 -8.65 3.10 -8.96
N GLU A 32 -7.50 2.46 -9.17
CA GLU A 32 -7.16 1.20 -8.50
C GLU A 32 -6.67 1.41 -7.07
N VAL A 33 -6.66 0.34 -6.28
CA VAL A 33 -6.23 0.31 -4.88
C VAL A 33 -5.04 -0.62 -4.74
N ILE A 34 -3.93 -0.10 -4.20
CA ILE A 34 -2.77 -0.94 -3.89
C ILE A 34 -3.02 -1.65 -2.56
N VAL A 35 -2.90 -2.98 -2.55
CA VAL A 35 -3.06 -3.80 -1.34
C VAL A 35 -1.77 -4.57 -1.07
N ILE A 36 -1.18 -4.35 0.09
CA ILE A 36 0.17 -4.79 0.42
C ILE A 36 0.11 -5.79 1.58
N ASP A 37 0.57 -7.00 1.33
CA ASP A 37 0.97 -7.94 2.37
C ASP A 37 2.46 -7.72 2.67
N ALA A 38 2.76 -7.20 3.85
CA ALA A 38 4.14 -6.99 4.33
C ALA A 38 4.47 -7.90 5.53
N CYS A 39 3.82 -9.07 5.61
CA CYS A 39 4.02 -10.08 6.67
C CYS A 39 3.83 -9.53 8.09
N GLU A 40 2.88 -8.60 8.29
CA GLU A 40 2.69 -7.87 9.55
C GLU A 40 3.98 -7.20 10.08
N GLY A 41 4.84 -6.80 9.15
CA GLY A 41 6.12 -6.16 9.41
C GLY A 41 5.98 -4.81 10.13
N LYS A 42 6.96 -4.50 11.00
CA LYS A 42 6.98 -3.25 11.80
C LYS A 42 7.88 -2.16 11.23
N ASP A 43 8.62 -2.46 10.18
CA ASP A 43 9.39 -1.46 9.44
C ASP A 43 8.53 -0.92 8.28
N ALA A 44 8.49 0.39 8.12
CA ALA A 44 7.59 1.02 7.17
C ALA A 44 7.95 0.68 5.74
N VAL A 45 6.94 0.21 4.99
CA VAL A 45 7.05 -0.06 3.55
C VAL A 45 6.44 1.04 2.68
N TRP A 46 5.85 2.06 3.31
CA TRP A 46 5.14 3.15 2.66
C TRP A 46 5.30 4.46 3.43
N GLY A 47 5.28 5.59 2.72
CA GLY A 47 5.44 6.94 3.30
C GLY A 47 4.83 8.04 2.43
N GLU A 48 5.16 9.30 2.74
CA GLU A 48 4.55 10.49 2.11
C GLU A 48 4.80 10.53 0.60
N LEU A 49 6.06 10.36 0.16
CA LEU A 49 6.42 10.49 -1.26
C LEU A 49 5.67 9.48 -2.16
N ALA A 50 5.54 8.23 -1.70
CA ALA A 50 4.77 7.22 -2.40
C ALA A 50 3.28 7.60 -2.49
N SER A 51 2.75 8.20 -1.42
CA SER A 51 1.37 8.70 -1.39
C SER A 51 1.15 9.86 -2.37
N TRP A 52 2.11 10.78 -2.50
CA TRP A 52 2.10 11.83 -3.53
C TRP A 52 2.11 11.26 -4.95
N SER A 53 2.94 10.25 -5.21
CA SER A 53 2.97 9.56 -6.51
C SER A 53 1.61 8.92 -6.83
N CYS A 54 0.94 8.33 -5.84
CA CYS A 54 -0.42 7.82 -6.00
C CYS A 54 -1.43 8.91 -6.37
N ILE A 55 -1.39 10.06 -5.68
CA ILE A 55 -2.27 11.20 -6.00
C ILE A 55 -2.05 11.67 -7.45
N GLN A 56 -0.79 11.81 -7.87
CA GLN A 56 -0.47 12.25 -9.23
C GLN A 56 -0.95 11.28 -10.30
N LYS A 57 -0.93 9.97 -10.01
CA LYS A 57 -1.42 8.93 -10.90
C LYS A 57 -2.93 8.68 -10.83
N GLY A 58 -3.62 9.25 -9.84
CA GLY A 58 -5.04 9.01 -9.61
C GLY A 58 -5.35 7.65 -8.99
N ILE A 59 -4.41 7.03 -8.27
CA ILE A 59 -4.64 5.81 -7.49
C ILE A 59 -5.58 6.13 -6.32
N ALA A 60 -6.56 5.27 -6.06
CA ALA A 60 -7.65 5.55 -5.14
C ALA A 60 -7.23 5.48 -3.65
N ALA A 61 -6.40 4.50 -3.30
CA ALA A 61 -5.95 4.27 -1.91
C ALA A 61 -4.77 3.29 -1.83
N VAL A 62 -4.20 3.16 -0.63
CA VAL A 62 -3.33 2.05 -0.24
C VAL A 62 -3.85 1.36 1.03
N VAL A 63 -3.79 0.04 1.06
CA VAL A 63 -4.07 -0.81 2.22
C VAL A 63 -2.83 -1.65 2.52
N ILE A 64 -2.33 -1.60 3.75
CA ILE A 64 -1.04 -2.18 4.12
C ILE A 64 -1.21 -3.09 5.33
N ASP A 65 -1.04 -4.39 5.13
CA ASP A 65 -0.87 -5.35 6.22
C ASP A 65 0.57 -5.34 6.74
N GLY A 66 0.92 -4.21 7.35
CA GLY A 66 2.27 -3.87 7.79
C GLY A 66 2.34 -2.43 8.29
N ALA A 67 3.53 -1.82 8.20
CA ALA A 67 3.78 -0.50 8.76
C ALA A 67 3.85 0.62 7.71
N ILE A 68 3.44 1.82 8.14
CA ILE A 68 3.52 3.08 7.40
C ILE A 68 4.26 4.14 8.22
N ARG A 69 4.88 5.11 7.53
CA ARG A 69 5.50 6.31 8.13
C ARG A 69 4.95 7.61 7.54
N ASP A 70 5.42 8.75 8.06
CA ASP A 70 5.04 10.10 7.60
C ASP A 70 3.52 10.36 7.63
N VAL A 71 2.85 9.79 8.65
CA VAL A 71 1.37 9.75 8.70
C VAL A 71 0.74 11.14 8.81
N ASP A 72 1.42 12.09 9.44
CA ASP A 72 0.91 13.44 9.56
C ASP A 72 0.86 14.13 8.19
N ASP A 73 1.94 14.02 7.39
CA ASP A 73 1.98 14.53 6.01
C ASP A 73 0.95 13.82 5.12
N ILE A 74 0.79 12.49 5.24
CA ILE A 74 -0.21 11.71 4.49
C ILE A 74 -1.65 12.17 4.82
N ARG A 75 -1.92 12.52 6.08
CA ARG A 75 -3.21 13.07 6.51
C ARG A 75 -3.46 14.45 5.93
N GLU A 76 -2.43 15.29 5.84
CA GLU A 76 -2.51 16.63 5.27
C GLU A 76 -2.86 16.60 3.78
N ILE A 77 -2.25 15.70 3.01
CA ILE A 77 -2.54 15.51 1.57
C ILE A 77 -3.84 14.74 1.30
N ARG A 78 -4.49 14.23 2.37
CA ARG A 78 -5.78 13.53 2.35
C ARG A 78 -5.80 12.28 1.46
N PHE A 79 -4.66 11.61 1.30
CA PHE A 79 -4.60 10.32 0.61
C PHE A 79 -5.17 9.21 1.52
N PRO A 80 -6.12 8.38 1.05
CA PRO A 80 -6.61 7.25 1.83
C PRO A 80 -5.52 6.18 1.99
N ALA A 81 -5.00 6.04 3.21
CA ALA A 81 -3.98 5.06 3.55
C ALA A 81 -4.37 4.31 4.83
N PHE A 82 -4.41 3.00 4.74
CA PHE A 82 -4.73 2.09 5.85
C PHE A 82 -3.51 1.23 6.13
N ALA A 83 -3.12 1.13 7.40
CA ALA A 83 -1.97 0.32 7.80
C ALA A 83 -2.20 -0.30 9.18
N ARG A 84 -1.55 -1.44 9.44
CA ARG A 84 -1.59 -2.11 10.75
C ARG A 84 -0.79 -1.35 11.81
N PHE A 85 0.38 -0.83 11.43
CA PHE A 85 1.30 -0.16 12.35
C PHE A 85 1.74 1.20 11.82
N ILE A 86 2.08 2.10 12.75
CA ILE A 86 2.72 3.39 12.46
C ILE A 86 4.11 3.35 13.08
N THR A 87 5.13 3.67 12.30
CA THR A 87 6.53 3.67 12.72
C THR A 87 7.30 4.78 12.03
N PRO A 88 8.30 5.40 12.67
CA PRO A 88 9.23 6.30 11.96
C PRO A 88 10.32 5.53 11.19
N THR A 89 10.53 4.24 11.50
CA THR A 89 11.60 3.44 10.91
C THR A 89 11.23 3.03 9.49
N ALA A 90 11.94 3.55 8.49
CA ALA A 90 11.84 3.06 7.12
C ALA A 90 12.54 1.70 6.97
N GLY A 91 11.95 0.84 6.14
CA GLY A 91 12.63 -0.37 5.69
C GLY A 91 13.69 -0.14 4.60
N GLU A 92 14.08 -1.20 3.90
CA GLU A 92 15.14 -1.22 2.88
C GLU A 92 14.59 -1.64 1.50
N PRO A 93 15.07 -1.09 0.38
CA PRO A 93 14.62 -1.49 -0.96
C PRO A 93 15.35 -2.74 -1.44
N ARG A 94 14.97 -3.93 -0.96
CA ARG A 94 15.67 -5.17 -1.31
C ARG A 94 15.20 -5.74 -2.66
N GLY A 95 14.05 -5.31 -3.17
CA GLY A 95 13.55 -5.71 -4.48
C GLY A 95 12.89 -7.09 -4.49
N MET A 96 12.67 -7.68 -3.33
CA MET A 96 12.07 -8.99 -3.15
C MET A 96 10.55 -8.87 -3.07
N GLY A 97 9.84 -9.85 -3.62
CA GLY A 97 8.38 -9.90 -3.60
C GLY A 97 7.77 -9.97 -4.99
N GLU A 98 6.44 -9.85 -5.04
CA GLU A 98 5.63 -10.08 -6.23
C GLU A 98 4.51 -9.03 -6.32
N ILE A 99 4.13 -8.65 -7.54
CA ILE A 99 2.99 -7.78 -7.83
C ILE A 99 1.97 -8.59 -8.64
N ASN A 100 0.68 -8.39 -8.39
CA ASN A 100 -0.44 -9.12 -9.00
C ASN A 100 -0.42 -10.64 -8.75
N THR A 101 0.04 -11.04 -7.57
CA THR A 101 -0.03 -12.41 -7.04
C THR A 101 -1.13 -12.49 -5.96
N PRO A 102 -1.75 -13.66 -5.70
CA PRO A 102 -2.64 -13.80 -4.56
C PRO A 102 -1.93 -13.49 -3.24
N ILE A 103 -2.53 -12.67 -2.39
CA ILE A 103 -1.98 -12.31 -1.06
C ILE A 103 -2.97 -12.59 0.07
N GLU A 104 -2.49 -12.49 1.30
CA GLU A 104 -3.32 -12.46 2.50
C GLU A 104 -3.15 -11.09 3.17
N CYS A 105 -4.26 -10.38 3.39
CA CYS A 105 -4.25 -9.08 4.06
C CYS A 105 -5.42 -9.06 5.05
N GLY A 106 -5.12 -8.86 6.33
CA GLY A 106 -6.13 -8.89 7.39
C GLY A 106 -6.78 -10.27 7.56
N ASN A 107 -6.03 -11.36 7.37
CA ASN A 107 -6.51 -12.75 7.35
C ASN A 107 -7.56 -13.05 6.26
N GLN A 108 -7.56 -12.26 5.19
CA GLN A 108 -8.42 -12.45 4.03
C GLN A 108 -7.56 -12.65 2.79
N LYS A 109 -7.87 -13.69 2.03
CA LYS A 109 -7.27 -13.91 0.71
C LYS A 109 -7.80 -12.85 -0.26
N ILE A 110 -6.89 -12.21 -0.99
CA ILE A 110 -7.18 -11.19 -1.99
C ILE A 110 -6.48 -11.56 -3.29
N GLU A 111 -7.23 -11.54 -4.39
CA GLU A 111 -6.72 -11.72 -5.75
C GLU A 111 -6.56 -10.36 -6.43
N ALA A 112 -5.63 -10.27 -7.39
CA ALA A 112 -5.51 -9.09 -8.22
C ALA A 112 -6.82 -8.87 -9.00
N GLY A 113 -7.34 -7.65 -8.98
CA GLY A 113 -8.60 -7.28 -9.60
C GLY A 113 -9.84 -7.38 -8.70
N ASP A 114 -9.72 -7.93 -7.49
CA ASP A 114 -10.81 -7.93 -6.51
C ASP A 114 -11.22 -6.51 -6.12
N TRP A 115 -12.50 -6.29 -5.80
CA TRP A 115 -12.96 -4.97 -5.35
C TRP A 115 -12.61 -4.73 -3.89
N ILE A 116 -11.90 -3.63 -3.65
CA ILE A 116 -11.57 -3.13 -2.31
C ILE A 116 -12.38 -1.88 -2.05
N ILE A 117 -13.04 -1.84 -0.90
CA ILE A 117 -13.85 -0.72 -0.44
C ILE A 117 -13.43 -0.43 1.00
N GLY A 118 -13.22 0.85 1.33
CA GLY A 118 -12.89 1.28 2.67
C GLY A 118 -13.41 2.68 2.97
N ASP A 119 -13.49 3.02 4.26
CA ASP A 119 -14.04 4.28 4.78
C ASP A 119 -13.30 4.83 6.02
#